data_AF-A0A0F9GM10-F1
#
_entry.id   AF-A0A0F9GM10-F1
#
_cell.length_a   1.000
_cell.length_b   1.000
_cell.length_c   1.000
_cell.angle_alpha   90.00
_cell.angle_beta   90.00
_cell.angle_gamma   90.00
#
_symmetry.space_group_name_H-M   'P 1'
#
loop_
_entity.id
_entity.type
_entity.pdbx_description
1 polymer ?
#
loop_
_entity_poly.entity_id
_entity_poly.type
_entity_poly.pdbx_seq_one_letter_code
_entity_poly.pdbx_strand_id
1 'polypeptide(L)'
;KSYGDKGEPRVVIDERRLAGLSQEPEDRFGLSEQKRMRVFREMGADDHRAMRKARVRFPDSQFLKQFDLSSKLEEEYREELAVKHSLTRDQLRDIMVEGVRMGWLD
;
A
#
# COMPACT_ATOMS: atom_id res chain seq x y z
N LYS A 1 -42.62 15.54 -34.04
CA LYS A 1 -42.69 15.64 -32.56
C LYS A 1 -41.26 15.86 -32.07
N SER A 2 -41.00 16.99 -31.40
CA SER A 2 -39.68 17.41 -30.92
C SER A 2 -39.51 16.95 -29.47
N TYR A 3 -38.42 16.24 -29.16
CA TYR A 3 -38.01 15.97 -27.78
C TYR A 3 -37.00 17.05 -27.39
N GLY A 4 -37.49 18.08 -26.72
CA GLY A 4 -36.67 19.15 -26.15
C GLY A 4 -36.15 18.71 -24.79
N ASP A 5 -35.02 18.02 -24.76
CA ASP A 5 -34.28 17.78 -23.52
C ASP A 5 -33.36 18.98 -23.28
N LYS A 6 -33.93 20.05 -22.70
CA LYS A 6 -33.20 21.25 -22.26
C LYS A 6 -33.15 21.29 -20.74
N GLY A 7 -32.47 20.31 -20.15
CA GLY A 7 -31.97 20.42 -18.78
C GLY A 7 -30.46 20.24 -18.83
N GLU A 8 -29.70 21.30 -18.61
CA GLU A 8 -28.25 21.15 -18.39
C GLU A 8 -28.04 20.13 -17.27
N PRO A 9 -27.12 19.16 -17.44
CA PRO A 9 -26.87 18.19 -16.39
C PRO A 9 -26.40 18.95 -15.15
N ARG A 10 -27.24 18.96 -14.10
CA ARG A 10 -26.85 19.49 -12.80
C ARG A 10 -25.75 18.60 -12.26
N VAL A 11 -24.50 19.01 -12.48
CA VAL A 11 -23.35 18.44 -11.78
C VAL A 11 -23.54 18.79 -10.31
N VAL A 12 -24.05 17.84 -9.53
CA VAL A 12 -24.12 17.96 -8.08
C VAL A 12 -22.71 17.74 -7.58
N ILE A 13 -21.98 18.84 -7.36
CA ILE A 13 -20.64 18.76 -6.84
C ILE A 13 -20.75 18.51 -5.33
N ASP A 14 -20.33 17.32 -4.90
CA ASP A 14 -20.23 17.00 -3.48
C ASP A 14 -19.05 17.77 -2.89
N GLU A 15 -19.35 18.82 -2.12
CA GLU A 15 -18.37 19.69 -1.47
C GLU A 15 -17.39 18.90 -0.56
N ARG A 16 -17.80 17.75 -0.02
CA ARG A 16 -16.93 16.90 0.79
C ARG A 16 -15.92 16.15 -0.06
N ARG A 17 -16.29 15.74 -1.28
CA ARG A 17 -15.36 15.18 -2.28
C ARG A 17 -14.43 16.26 -2.84
N LEU A 18 -14.93 17.48 -3.04
CA LEU A 18 -14.13 18.63 -3.48
C LEU A 18 -13.09 19.05 -2.42
N ALA A 19 -13.46 19.03 -1.14
CA ALA A 19 -12.55 19.38 -0.04
C ALA A 19 -11.33 18.44 0.00
N GLY A 20 -11.50 17.16 -0.32
CA GLY A 20 -10.40 16.20 -0.46
C GLY A 20 -9.51 16.44 -1.69
N LEU A 21 -10.02 17.09 -2.74
CA LEU A 21 -9.25 17.44 -3.96
C LEU A 21 -8.42 18.72 -3.81
N SER A 22 -8.74 19.54 -2.80
CA SER A 22 -8.06 20.82 -2.52
C SER A 22 -7.04 20.72 -1.38
N GLN A 23 -6.90 19.55 -0.76
CA GLN A 23 -5.77 19.29 0.14
C GLN A 23 -4.54 19.05 -0.72
N GLU A 24 -3.48 19.84 -0.52
CA GLU A 24 -2.18 19.49 -1.07
C GLU A 24 -1.84 18.07 -0.59
N PRO A 25 -1.38 17.17 -1.49
CA PRO A 25 -0.97 15.84 -1.07
C PRO A 25 0.08 16.01 0.02
N GLU A 26 -0.20 15.53 1.24
CA GLU A 26 0.79 15.61 2.32
C GLU A 26 2.04 14.85 1.87
N ASP A 27 3.11 15.58 1.61
CA ASP A 27 4.42 14.99 1.36
C ASP A 27 4.96 14.48 2.69
N ARG A 28 4.90 13.17 2.88
CA ARG A 28 5.49 12.48 4.03
C ARG A 28 6.67 11.68 3.54
N PHE A 29 7.81 11.87 4.19
CA PHE A 29 9.08 11.23 3.80
C PHE A 29 9.54 11.60 2.38
N GLY A 30 9.09 12.74 1.83
CA GLY A 30 9.32 13.14 0.44
C GLY A 30 8.51 12.32 -0.58
N LEU A 31 7.47 11.64 -0.13
CA LEU A 31 6.58 10.84 -0.96
C LEU A 31 5.14 11.35 -0.88
N SER A 32 4.51 11.49 -2.04
CA SER A 32 3.07 11.66 -2.14
C SER A 32 2.33 10.43 -1.62
N GLU A 33 1.07 10.59 -1.22
CA GLU A 33 0.22 9.49 -0.74
C GLU A 33 0.20 8.30 -1.71
N GLN A 34 0.04 8.57 -3.01
CA GLN A 34 0.02 7.51 -4.03
C GLN A 34 1.33 6.71 -4.06
N LYS A 35 2.47 7.37 -3.83
CA LYS A 35 3.77 6.67 -3.71
C LYS A 35 3.84 5.86 -2.42
N ARG A 36 3.38 6.40 -1.29
CA ARG A 36 3.32 5.65 -0.02
C ARG A 36 2.40 4.43 -0.11
N MET A 37 1.24 4.56 -0.75
CA MET A 37 0.34 3.45 -1.03
C MET A 37 0.99 2.38 -1.91
N ARG A 38 1.80 2.78 -2.91
CA ARG A 38 2.58 1.83 -3.70
C ARG A 38 3.62 1.09 -2.85
N VAL A 39 4.36 1.81 -2.01
CA VAL A 39 5.32 1.21 -1.06
C VAL A 39 4.63 0.22 -0.14
N PHE A 40 3.44 0.57 0.38
CA PHE A 40 2.61 -0.31 1.20
C PHE A 40 2.26 -1.63 0.49
N ARG A 41 1.81 -1.55 -0.77
CA ARG A 41 1.47 -2.73 -1.58
C ARG A 41 2.70 -3.58 -1.89
N GLU A 42 3.86 -2.96 -2.13
CA GLU A 42 5.12 -3.66 -2.33
C GLU A 42 5.52 -4.45 -1.06
N MET A 43 5.38 -3.87 0.14
CA MET A 43 5.61 -4.58 1.40
C MET A 43 4.74 -5.85 1.51
N GLY A 44 3.43 -5.74 1.26
CA GLY A 44 2.53 -6.90 1.29
C GLY A 44 2.87 -7.96 0.24
N ALA A 45 3.30 -7.55 -0.95
CA ALA A 45 3.73 -8.47 -2.00
C ALA A 45 5.01 -9.24 -1.61
N ASP A 46 5.94 -8.56 -0.93
CA ASP A 46 7.18 -9.16 -0.43
C ASP A 46 6.91 -10.14 0.73
N ASP A 47 6.00 -9.82 1.65
CA ASP A 47 5.55 -10.73 2.71
C ASP A 47 4.93 -12.02 2.10
N HIS A 48 4.05 -11.87 1.11
CA HIS A 48 3.48 -13.00 0.37
C HIS A 48 4.55 -13.81 -0.38
N ARG A 49 5.57 -13.16 -0.93
CA ARG A 49 6.69 -13.82 -1.61
C ARG A 49 7.55 -14.60 -0.62
N ALA A 50 7.86 -14.04 0.55
CA ALA A 50 8.60 -14.69 1.63
C ALA A 50 7.87 -15.95 2.11
N MET A 51 6.58 -15.85 2.42
CA MET A 51 5.77 -16.99 2.87
C MET A 51 5.69 -18.10 1.81
N ARG A 52 5.50 -17.74 0.52
CA ARG A 52 5.50 -18.74 -0.57
C ARG A 52 6.84 -19.46 -0.69
N LYS A 53 7.96 -18.73 -0.64
CA LYS A 53 9.29 -19.34 -0.68
C LYS A 53 9.52 -20.29 0.50
N ALA A 54 9.07 -19.90 1.69
CA ALA A 54 9.16 -20.74 2.87
C ALA A 54 8.38 -22.06 2.74
N ARG A 55 7.13 -21.99 2.24
CA ARG A 55 6.27 -23.17 1.99
C ARG A 55 6.80 -24.09 0.89
N VAL A 56 7.43 -23.54 -0.15
CA VAL A 56 8.09 -24.36 -1.17
C VAL A 56 9.30 -25.10 -0.59
N ARG A 57 9.99 -24.48 0.38
CA ARG A 57 11.22 -25.04 0.95
C ARG A 57 10.95 -26.06 2.05
N PHE A 58 9.89 -25.90 2.83
CA PHE A 58 9.57 -26.75 3.96
C PHE A 58 8.12 -27.24 3.90
N PRO A 59 7.84 -28.51 4.18
CA PRO A 59 6.47 -29.02 4.23
C PRO A 59 5.69 -28.40 5.39
N ASP A 60 4.35 -28.43 5.32
CA ASP A 60 3.46 -27.79 6.31
C ASP A 60 3.61 -28.35 7.73
N SER A 61 4.11 -29.58 7.88
CA SER A 61 4.45 -30.15 9.18
C SER A 61 5.64 -29.46 9.87
N GLN A 62 6.43 -28.67 9.14
CA GLN A 62 7.59 -27.93 9.66
C GLN A 62 7.27 -26.44 9.78
N PHE A 63 6.14 -26.11 10.41
CA PHE A 63 5.64 -24.74 10.60
C PHE A 63 6.70 -23.77 11.14
N LEU A 64 7.45 -24.17 12.19
CA LEU A 64 8.50 -23.32 12.76
C LEU A 64 9.58 -22.96 11.75
N LYS A 65 10.00 -23.91 10.89
CA LYS A 65 11.00 -23.63 9.86
C LYS A 65 10.45 -22.76 8.73
N GLN A 66 9.17 -22.90 8.39
CA GLN A 66 8.52 -21.99 7.46
C GLN A 66 8.50 -20.56 8.02
N PHE A 67 8.11 -20.41 9.29
CA PHE A 67 8.06 -19.12 9.97
C PHE A 67 9.44 -18.46 10.08
N ASP A 68 10.46 -19.22 10.50
CA ASP A 68 11.83 -18.71 10.62
C ASP A 68 12.38 -18.24 9.26
N LEU A 69 12.11 -18.99 8.19
CA LEU A 69 12.56 -18.61 6.85
C LEU A 69 11.76 -17.43 6.31
N SER A 70 10.43 -17.37 6.50
CA SER A 70 9.65 -16.20 6.04
C SER A 70 10.09 -14.95 6.76
N SER A 71 10.28 -15.00 8.09
CA SER A 71 10.71 -13.85 8.88
C SER A 71 12.07 -13.30 8.42
N LYS A 72 13.03 -14.19 8.10
CA LYS A 72 14.33 -13.78 7.56
C LYS A 72 14.21 -13.12 6.18
N LEU A 73 13.41 -13.71 5.29
CA LEU A 73 13.20 -13.18 3.94
C LEU A 73 12.43 -11.84 3.97
N GLU A 74 11.47 -11.70 4.88
CA GLU A 74 10.74 -10.44 5.10
C GLU A 74 11.68 -9.33 5.56
N GLU A 75 12.63 -9.65 6.46
CA GLU A 75 13.65 -8.69 6.88
C GLU A 75 14.57 -8.27 5.72
N GLU A 76 15.08 -9.24 4.94
CA GLU A 76 15.88 -8.98 3.75
C GLU A 76 15.13 -8.10 2.73
N TYR A 77 13.88 -8.44 2.40
CA TYR A 77 13.09 -7.64 1.44
C TYR A 77 12.75 -6.25 1.97
N ARG A 78 12.54 -6.11 3.28
CA ARG A 78 12.32 -4.79 3.87
C ARG A 78 13.56 -3.90 3.77
N GLU A 79 14.76 -4.46 3.88
CA GLU A 79 16.01 -3.73 3.65
C GLU A 79 16.19 -3.35 2.17
N GLU A 80 15.93 -4.28 1.24
CA GLU A 80 15.93 -4.00 -0.20
C GLU A 80 14.94 -2.89 -0.56
N LEU A 81 13.73 -2.93 0.00
CA LEU A 81 12.68 -1.96 -0.24
C LEU A 81 13.04 -0.57 0.33
N ALA A 82 13.68 -0.53 1.50
CA ALA A 82 14.18 0.70 2.11
C ALA A 82 15.20 1.38 1.19
N VAL A 83 16.17 0.62 0.68
CA VAL A 83 17.17 1.12 -0.28
C VAL A 83 16.50 1.59 -1.57
N LYS A 84 15.59 0.80 -2.13
CA LYS A 84 14.89 1.10 -3.39
C LYS A 84 14.16 2.44 -3.36
N HIS A 85 13.51 2.76 -2.25
CA HIS A 85 12.73 3.99 -2.09
C HIS A 85 13.48 5.10 -1.34
N SER A 86 14.76 4.89 -1.00
CA SER A 86 15.54 5.82 -0.17
C SER A 86 14.86 6.17 1.15
N LEU A 87 14.24 5.16 1.77
CA LEU A 87 13.53 5.27 3.05
C LEU A 87 14.32 4.57 4.15
N THR A 88 14.08 4.97 5.41
CA THR A 88 14.55 4.22 6.57
C THR A 88 13.58 3.09 6.95
N ARG A 89 14.04 2.14 7.77
CA ARG A 89 13.17 1.07 8.30
C ARG A 89 11.99 1.64 9.12
N ASP A 90 12.22 2.75 9.83
CA ASP A 90 11.15 3.43 10.58
C ASP A 90 10.13 4.09 9.66
N GLN A 91 10.57 4.69 8.55
CA GLN A 91 9.64 5.27 7.57
C GLN A 91 8.79 4.20 6.87
N LEU A 92 9.38 3.03 6.56
CA LEU A 92 8.60 1.89 6.07
C LEU A 92 7.57 1.42 7.10
N ARG A 93 7.95 1.38 8.39
CA ARG A 93 7.03 1.04 9.48
C ARG A 93 5.88 2.06 9.59
N ASP A 94 6.18 3.34 9.47
CA ASP A 94 5.16 4.39 9.51
C ASP A 94 4.20 4.30 8.32
N ILE A 95 4.71 4.00 7.12
CA ILE A 95 3.90 3.75 5.92
C ILE A 95 3.04 2.49 6.11
N MET A 96 3.56 1.45 6.75
CA MET A 96 2.78 0.25 7.08
C MET A 96 1.61 0.59 8.01
N VAL A 97 1.86 1.33 9.09
CA VAL A 97 0.82 1.76 10.04
C VAL A 97 -0.20 2.66 9.36
N GLU A 98 0.26 3.60 8.52
CA GLU A 98 -0.61 4.46 7.71
C GLU A 98 -1.50 3.63 6.78
N GLY A 99 -0.95 2.71 6.00
CA GLY A 99 -1.71 1.88 5.07
C GLY A 99 -2.75 0.99 5.75
N VAL A 100 -2.46 0.46 6.93
CA VAL A 100 -3.44 -0.27 7.76
C VAL A 100 -4.56 0.66 8.23
N ARG A 101 -4.22 1.85 8.74
CA ARG A 101 -5.19 2.83 9.23
C ARG A 101 -6.09 3.37 8.12
N MET A 102 -5.53 3.58 6.93
CA MET A 102 -6.22 4.14 5.78
C MET A 102 -6.93 3.08 4.92
N GLY A 103 -6.73 1.79 5.22
CA GLY A 103 -7.38 0.69 4.50
C GLY A 103 -6.86 0.51 3.07
N TRP A 104 -5.55 0.70 2.83
CA TRP A 104 -4.93 0.48 1.51
C TRP A 104 -4.76 -1.00 1.11
N LEU A 105 -5.50 -1.88 1.80
CA LEU A 105 -5.62 -3.30 1.58
C LEU A 105 -6.64 -3.55 0.44
N ASP A 106 -6.26 -3.26 -0.80
CA ASP A 106 -7.03 -3.73 -1.97
C ASP A 106 -6.61 -5.14 -2.38
#